data_AF-A0A951GNY5-F1
#
_entry.id   AF-A0A951GNY5-F1
#
_cell.length_a   1.000
_cell.length_b   1.000
_cell.length_c   1.000
_cell.angle_alpha   90.00
_cell.angle_beta   90.00
_cell.angle_gamma   90.00
#
_symmetry.space_group_name_H-M   'P 1'
#
loop_
_entity.id
_entity.type
_entity.pdbx_description
1 polymer ?
#
loop_
_entity_poly.entity_id
_entity_poly.type
_entity_poly.pdbx_seq_one_letter_code
_entity_poly.pdbx_strand_id
1 'polypeptide(L)'
;VAEMMRERVKRLVFVDALALLSGEKIRDIVQRSTAAASGLTAGPSREDAANRLFADLDPGIKEWVMERYTQHPIGIYEEPVQLSSFWSQQWPGTQVIWCKRAQNPGEAHQRRTADKLGASWAELDTGHYPMLSMPAELTGLLLAG
;
A
#
# COMPACT_ATOMS: atom_id res chain seq x y z
N VAL A 1 -0.89 12.23 -8.74
CA VAL A 1 -1.79 13.24 -8.14
C VAL A 1 -1.04 14.19 -7.22
N ALA A 2 -0.42 13.71 -6.14
CA ALA A 2 0.27 14.57 -5.16
C ALA A 2 1.28 15.53 -5.82
N GLU A 3 2.20 15.02 -6.64
CA GLU A 3 3.23 15.85 -7.27
C GLU A 3 2.70 16.93 -8.23
N MET A 4 1.50 16.72 -8.79
CA MET A 4 0.86 17.66 -9.73
C MET A 4 0.08 18.77 -9.02
N MET A 5 -0.21 18.59 -7.73
CA MET A 5 -1.06 19.49 -6.94
C MET A 5 -0.45 19.76 -5.58
N ARG A 6 0.87 20.01 -5.56
CA ARG A 6 1.65 20.12 -4.33
C ARG A 6 1.02 21.10 -3.35
N GLU A 7 0.59 22.25 -3.84
CA GLU A 7 0.02 23.35 -3.06
C GLU A 7 -1.29 22.97 -2.34
N ARG A 8 -1.96 21.89 -2.74
CA ARG A 8 -3.21 21.41 -2.14
C ARG A 8 -3.02 20.30 -1.12
N VAL A 9 -1.82 19.74 -1.04
CA VAL A 9 -1.50 18.61 -0.17
C VAL A 9 -0.82 19.12 1.09
N LYS A 10 -1.55 19.11 2.22
CA LYS A 10 -0.99 19.51 3.51
C LYS A 10 0.11 18.55 3.98
N ARG A 11 -0.14 17.24 3.85
CA ARG A 11 0.77 16.16 4.28
C ARG A 11 0.46 14.86 3.54
N LEU A 12 1.37 13.91 3.60
CA LEU A 12 1.23 12.57 3.04
C LEU A 12 1.26 11.52 4.16
N VAL A 13 0.40 10.52 4.07
CA VAL A 13 0.47 9.33 4.94
C VAL A 13 0.48 8.09 4.07
N PHE A 14 1.52 7.29 4.20
CA PHE A 14 1.69 6.02 3.51
C PHE A 14 1.29 4.90 4.45
N VAL A 15 0.11 4.30 4.21
CA VAL A 15 -0.41 3.20 5.03
C VAL A 15 -0.13 1.89 4.32
N ASP A 16 0.88 1.16 4.80
CA ASP A 16 1.45 -0.04 4.19
C ASP A 16 1.56 0.02 2.65
N ALA A 17 1.95 1.19 2.16
CA ALA A 17 1.81 1.54 0.77
C ALA A 17 2.98 1.04 -0.08
N LEU A 18 2.71 0.74 -1.34
CA LEU A 18 3.74 0.49 -2.34
C LEU A 18 4.20 1.82 -2.98
N ALA A 19 5.09 2.54 -2.30
CA ALA A 19 5.68 3.76 -2.85
C ALA A 19 6.84 3.45 -3.81
N LEU A 20 6.56 3.56 -5.12
CA LEU A 20 7.52 3.31 -6.20
C LEU A 20 8.39 4.55 -6.48
N LEU A 21 9.65 4.33 -6.84
CA LEU A 21 10.51 5.36 -7.44
C LEU A 21 10.15 5.56 -8.91
N SER A 22 10.47 6.73 -9.47
CA SER A 22 10.26 6.97 -10.90
C SER A 22 11.02 5.93 -11.73
N GLY A 23 10.33 5.29 -12.68
CA GLY A 23 10.85 4.20 -13.49
C GLY A 23 10.64 2.80 -12.91
N GLU A 24 10.32 2.66 -11.63
CA GLU A 24 9.98 1.36 -11.03
C GLU A 24 8.55 0.93 -11.37
N LYS A 25 8.35 -0.39 -11.38
CA LYS A 25 7.08 -1.08 -11.55
C LYS A 25 6.73 -1.85 -10.30
N ILE A 26 5.45 -2.20 -10.12
CA ILE A 26 5.03 -3.06 -9.00
C ILE A 26 5.79 -4.38 -9.01
N ARG A 27 5.98 -4.99 -10.19
CA ARG A 27 6.69 -6.28 -10.33
C ARG A 27 8.16 -6.23 -9.94
N ASP A 28 8.79 -5.05 -9.91
CA ASP A 28 10.18 -4.93 -9.45
C ASP A 28 10.28 -5.15 -7.93
N ILE A 29 9.21 -4.82 -7.20
CA ILE A 29 9.14 -4.90 -5.73
C ILE A 29 8.41 -6.16 -5.28
N VAL A 30 7.22 -6.43 -5.82
CA VAL A 30 6.37 -7.57 -5.43
C VAL A 30 6.72 -8.79 -6.29
N GLN A 31 7.86 -9.42 -5.98
CA GLN A 31 8.43 -10.50 -6.80
C GLN A 31 7.79 -11.87 -6.54
N ARG A 32 7.28 -12.11 -5.32
CA ARG A 32 6.57 -13.34 -4.94
C ARG A 32 5.07 -13.11 -4.96
N SER A 33 4.54 -12.78 -6.13
CA SER A 33 3.11 -12.56 -6.32
C SER A 33 2.42 -13.85 -6.75
N THR A 34 1.34 -14.25 -6.07
CA THR A 34 0.38 -15.24 -6.59
C THR A 34 -0.55 -14.62 -7.64
N ALA A 35 -0.29 -13.38 -8.07
CA ALA A 35 -1.08 -12.73 -9.11
C ALA A 35 -0.86 -13.41 -10.47
N ALA A 36 -1.88 -14.16 -10.89
CA ALA A 36 -1.98 -14.67 -12.24
C ALA A 36 -2.66 -13.63 -13.14
N ALA A 37 -2.15 -13.47 -14.35
CA ALA A 37 -2.83 -12.69 -15.37
C ALA A 37 -4.05 -13.45 -15.87
N SER A 38 -5.17 -12.73 -16.00
CA SER A 38 -6.42 -13.19 -16.58
C SER A 38 -6.92 -12.12 -17.56
N GLY A 39 -6.52 -12.27 -18.82
CA GLY A 39 -6.81 -11.29 -19.86
C GLY A 39 -6.24 -9.91 -19.51
N LEU A 40 -7.14 -8.94 -19.31
CA LEU A 40 -6.79 -7.54 -19.02
C LEU A 40 -6.56 -7.25 -17.53
N THR A 41 -6.64 -8.27 -16.67
CA THR A 41 -6.51 -8.12 -15.22
C THR A 41 -5.44 -9.04 -14.66
N ALA A 42 -4.90 -8.70 -13.51
CA ALA A 42 -4.02 -9.56 -12.73
C ALA A 42 -4.27 -9.33 -11.23
N GLY A 43 -4.06 -10.38 -10.46
CA GLY A 43 -4.20 -10.35 -9.01
C GLY A 43 -4.34 -11.75 -8.45
N PRO A 44 -4.21 -11.94 -7.13
CA PRO A 44 -4.49 -13.24 -6.52
C PRO A 44 -5.84 -13.80 -6.94
N SER A 45 -5.94 -15.13 -7.04
CA SER A 45 -7.24 -15.78 -7.19
C SER A 45 -8.15 -15.44 -6.00
N ARG A 46 -9.46 -15.64 -6.13
CA ARG A 46 -10.40 -15.40 -5.03
C ARG A 46 -10.05 -16.25 -3.79
N GLU A 47 -9.62 -17.49 -4.00
CA GLU A 47 -9.15 -18.39 -2.94
C GLU A 47 -7.86 -17.89 -2.29
N ASP A 48 -6.87 -17.51 -3.09
CA ASP A 48 -5.61 -16.96 -2.57
C ASP A 48 -5.83 -15.65 -1.79
N ALA A 49 -6.70 -14.78 -2.29
CA ALA A 49 -7.04 -13.55 -1.60
C ALA A 49 -7.66 -13.84 -0.22
N ALA A 50 -8.62 -14.77 -0.15
CA ALA A 50 -9.24 -15.16 1.11
C ALA A 50 -8.24 -15.79 2.10
N ASN A 51 -7.35 -16.67 1.61
CA ASN A 51 -6.48 -17.48 2.47
C ASN A 51 -5.14 -16.82 2.79
N ARG A 52 -4.76 -15.76 2.07
CA ARG A 52 -3.50 -15.04 2.26
C ARG A 52 -3.69 -13.55 2.56
N LEU A 53 -4.35 -12.80 1.67
CA LEU A 53 -4.49 -11.35 1.82
C LEU A 53 -5.42 -10.96 2.97
N PHE A 54 -6.51 -11.71 3.13
CA PHE A 54 -7.58 -11.45 4.10
C PHE A 54 -7.64 -12.50 5.20
N ALA A 55 -6.56 -13.26 5.39
CA ALA A 55 -6.50 -14.35 6.36
C ALA A 55 -6.70 -13.87 7.80
N ASP A 56 -6.18 -12.68 8.12
CA ASP A 56 -6.21 -12.08 9.46
C ASP A 56 -7.47 -11.24 9.74
N LEU A 57 -8.45 -11.18 8.82
CA LEU A 57 -9.67 -10.41 9.02
C LEU A 57 -10.75 -11.21 9.77
N ASP A 58 -11.52 -10.52 10.61
CA ASP A 58 -12.72 -11.09 11.24
C ASP A 58 -13.65 -11.72 10.20
N PRO A 59 -14.29 -12.87 10.48
CA PRO A 59 -15.05 -13.63 9.49
C PRO A 59 -16.11 -12.81 8.73
N GLY A 60 -16.87 -11.96 9.43
CA GLY A 60 -17.89 -11.11 8.81
C GLY A 60 -17.31 -10.02 7.90
N ILE A 61 -16.17 -9.42 8.31
CA ILE A 61 -15.46 -8.45 7.47
C ILE A 61 -14.84 -9.15 6.26
N LYS A 62 -14.25 -10.33 6.46
CA LYS A 62 -13.69 -11.14 5.38
C LYS A 62 -14.75 -11.47 4.34
N GLU A 63 -15.92 -11.94 4.74
CA GLU A 63 -17.04 -12.21 3.82
C GLU A 63 -17.42 -10.95 3.04
N TRP A 64 -17.61 -9.82 3.74
CA TRP A 64 -17.92 -8.53 3.13
C TRP A 64 -16.86 -8.06 2.11
N VAL A 65 -15.57 -8.22 2.41
CA VAL A 65 -14.49 -7.87 1.47
C VAL A 65 -14.47 -8.80 0.27
N MET A 66 -14.63 -10.10 0.49
CA MET A 66 -14.57 -11.09 -0.58
C MET A 66 -15.67 -10.87 -1.62
N GLU A 67 -16.88 -10.47 -1.22
CA GLU A 67 -17.94 -10.05 -2.14
C GLU A 67 -17.53 -8.89 -3.07
N ARG A 68 -16.61 -8.03 -2.61
CA ARG A 68 -16.18 -6.80 -3.30
C ARG A 68 -14.81 -6.94 -3.96
N TYR A 69 -14.10 -8.04 -3.72
CA TYR A 69 -12.79 -8.29 -4.27
C TYR A 69 -12.84 -8.45 -5.80
N THR A 70 -11.98 -7.69 -6.48
CA THR A 70 -11.76 -7.77 -7.92
C THR A 70 -10.26 -7.67 -8.21
N GLN A 71 -9.83 -8.28 -9.32
CA GLN A 71 -8.45 -8.16 -9.78
C GLN A 71 -8.21 -6.77 -10.38
N HIS A 72 -6.96 -6.29 -10.30
CA HIS A 72 -6.59 -5.00 -10.86
C HIS A 72 -6.35 -5.10 -12.37
N PRO A 73 -6.54 -4.02 -13.15
CA PRO A 73 -6.06 -3.95 -14.52
C PRO A 73 -4.56 -4.29 -14.61
N ILE A 74 -4.16 -5.10 -15.59
CA ILE A 74 -2.80 -5.66 -15.65
C ILE A 74 -1.70 -4.59 -15.77
N GLY A 75 -2.00 -3.46 -16.43
CA GLY A 75 -1.04 -2.38 -16.69
C GLY A 75 -0.37 -1.83 -15.44
N ILE A 76 -1.06 -1.80 -14.29
CA ILE A 76 -0.45 -1.30 -13.03
C ILE A 76 0.77 -2.12 -12.60
N TYR A 77 0.84 -3.38 -13.00
CA TYR A 77 1.93 -4.28 -12.63
C TYR A 77 3.15 -4.13 -13.55
N GLU A 78 2.92 -3.76 -14.80
CA GLU A 78 3.88 -3.88 -15.90
C GLU A 78 4.40 -2.54 -16.40
N GLU A 79 3.67 -1.45 -16.16
CA GLU A 79 4.04 -0.12 -16.59
C GLU A 79 4.81 0.61 -15.49
N PRO A 80 5.96 1.25 -15.82
CA PRO A 80 6.74 1.98 -14.84
C PRO A 80 6.04 3.29 -14.48
N VAL A 81 6.08 3.67 -13.20
CA VAL A 81 5.52 4.96 -12.79
C VAL A 81 6.40 6.10 -13.28
N GLN A 82 5.77 7.20 -13.68
CA GLN A 82 6.46 8.45 -13.99
C GLN A 82 6.21 9.42 -12.84
N LEU A 83 7.26 9.63 -12.03
CA LEU A 83 7.22 10.49 -10.84
C LEU A 83 8.34 11.52 -10.95
N SER A 84 8.22 12.41 -11.94
CA SER A 84 9.30 13.31 -12.38
C SER A 84 9.74 14.29 -11.31
N SER A 85 8.87 14.61 -10.34
CA SER A 85 9.15 15.59 -9.31
C SER A 85 8.77 15.15 -7.90
N PHE A 86 7.93 14.11 -7.75
CA PHE A 86 7.44 13.67 -6.44
C PHE A 86 8.56 13.54 -5.38
N TRP A 87 9.64 12.83 -5.71
CA TRP A 87 10.71 12.51 -4.76
C TRP A 87 11.70 13.66 -4.52
N SER A 88 11.68 14.72 -5.34
CA SER A 88 12.49 15.92 -5.14
C SER A 88 11.72 17.05 -4.44
N GLN A 89 10.40 16.97 -4.42
CA GLN A 89 9.53 17.89 -3.69
C GLN A 89 9.62 17.68 -2.17
N GLN A 90 9.36 18.75 -1.42
CA GLN A 90 9.30 18.70 0.04
C GLN A 90 7.90 18.31 0.51
N TRP A 91 7.81 17.32 1.40
CA TRP A 91 6.55 16.84 1.97
C TRP A 91 6.59 16.88 3.51
N PRO A 92 6.50 18.07 4.13
CA PRO A 92 6.51 18.19 5.58
C PRO A 92 5.37 17.41 6.23
N GLY A 93 5.63 16.82 7.39
CA GLY A 93 4.63 16.05 8.12
C GLY A 93 4.28 14.71 7.46
N THR A 94 5.15 14.19 6.58
CA THR A 94 4.94 12.85 6.03
C THR A 94 5.03 11.79 7.12
N GLN A 95 4.18 10.78 7.04
CA GLN A 95 4.21 9.60 7.90
C GLN A 95 4.16 8.33 7.08
N VAL A 96 4.91 7.31 7.50
CA VAL A 96 4.83 5.94 7.01
C VAL A 96 4.33 5.06 8.15
N ILE A 97 3.25 4.33 7.89
CA ILE A 97 2.63 3.37 8.81
C ILE A 97 2.87 1.98 8.23
N TRP A 98 3.71 1.17 8.87
CA TRP A 98 4.01 -0.19 8.43
C TRP A 98 3.14 -1.22 9.14
N CYS A 99 2.57 -2.15 8.37
CA CYS A 99 1.81 -3.28 8.90
C CYS A 99 2.72 -4.51 9.05
N LYS A 100 3.03 -4.89 10.29
CA LYS A 100 4.10 -5.86 10.61
C LYS A 100 3.85 -7.27 10.07
N ARG A 101 2.59 -7.65 9.89
CA ARG A 101 2.18 -8.99 9.42
C ARG A 101 1.92 -9.01 7.92
N ALA A 102 2.00 -7.87 7.24
CA ALA A 102 1.86 -7.80 5.80
C ALA A 102 3.09 -8.39 5.09
N GLN A 103 2.85 -9.32 4.16
CA GLN A 103 3.92 -9.99 3.42
C GLN A 103 4.61 -9.06 2.42
N ASN A 104 3.85 -8.19 1.76
CA ASN A 104 4.31 -7.20 0.80
C ASN A 104 3.67 -5.85 1.14
N PRO A 105 4.37 -4.73 0.94
CA PRO A 105 5.68 -4.59 0.28
C PRO A 105 6.90 -4.85 1.19
N GLY A 106 6.67 -5.15 2.47
CA GLY A 106 7.71 -5.52 3.44
C GLY A 106 8.43 -4.32 4.06
N GLU A 107 9.08 -4.54 5.22
CA GLU A 107 9.65 -3.45 6.03
C GLU A 107 10.69 -2.64 5.26
N ALA A 108 11.61 -3.30 4.55
CA ALA A 108 12.70 -2.61 3.84
C ALA A 108 12.16 -1.59 2.82
N HIS A 109 11.06 -1.92 2.12
CA HIS A 109 10.41 -1.01 1.19
C HIS A 109 9.77 0.19 1.89
N GLN A 110 9.12 -0.05 3.03
CA GLN A 110 8.53 1.00 3.85
C GLN A 110 9.61 1.93 4.43
N ARG A 111 10.71 1.38 4.96
CA ARG A 111 11.86 2.15 5.48
C ARG A 111 12.48 3.01 4.40
N ARG A 112 12.70 2.45 3.19
CA ARG A 112 13.19 3.21 2.02
C ARG A 112 12.32 4.44 1.73
N THR A 113 11.01 4.32 1.90
CA THR A 113 10.07 5.43 1.70
C THR A 113 10.20 6.47 2.81
N ALA A 114 10.27 6.02 4.06
CA ALA A 114 10.42 6.91 5.22
C ALA A 114 11.73 7.71 5.14
N ASP A 115 12.84 7.03 4.85
CA ASP A 115 14.17 7.65 4.76
C ASP A 115 14.23 8.71 3.65
N LYS A 116 13.70 8.40 2.47
CA LYS A 116 13.69 9.33 1.33
C LYS A 116 12.86 10.58 1.57
N LEU A 117 11.79 10.47 2.37
CA LEU A 117 10.87 11.58 2.64
C LEU A 117 11.14 12.26 3.99
N GLY A 118 12.11 11.78 4.78
CA GLY A 118 12.28 12.22 6.17
C GLY A 118 11.01 12.03 7.00
N ALA A 119 10.26 10.96 6.72
CA ALA A 119 8.94 10.75 7.29
C ALA A 119 9.02 10.24 8.74
N SER A 120 8.01 10.59 9.53
CA SER A 120 7.76 9.90 10.80
C SER A 120 7.34 8.45 10.56
N TRP A 121 7.64 7.59 11.53
CA TRP A 121 7.38 6.16 11.44
C TRP A 121 6.36 5.72 12.48
N ALA A 122 5.42 4.88 12.08
CA ALA A 122 4.50 4.18 12.96
C ALA A 122 4.34 2.72 12.51
N GLU A 123 3.88 1.88 13.44
CA GLU A 123 3.70 0.44 13.21
C GLU A 123 2.31 0.01 13.68
N LEU A 124 1.72 -0.94 12.96
CA LEU A 124 0.51 -1.65 13.37
C LEU A 124 0.76 -3.15 13.28
N ASP A 125 0.34 -3.90 14.30
CA ASP A 125 0.49 -5.35 14.35
C ASP A 125 -0.65 -6.07 13.62
N THR A 126 -0.75 -5.82 12.32
CA THR A 126 -1.81 -6.32 11.45
C THR A 126 -1.27 -6.69 10.08
N GLY A 127 -2.07 -7.43 9.29
CA GLY A 127 -1.89 -7.62 7.86
C GLY A 127 -2.15 -6.34 7.05
N HIS A 128 -2.12 -6.47 5.72
CA HIS A 128 -2.04 -5.36 4.75
C HIS A 128 -3.21 -4.36 4.76
N TYR A 129 -4.33 -4.69 5.41
CA TYR A 129 -5.55 -3.90 5.38
C TYR A 129 -5.92 -3.35 6.78
N PRO A 130 -5.09 -2.48 7.38
CA PRO A 130 -5.33 -1.94 8.72
C PRO A 130 -6.65 -1.16 8.83
N MET A 131 -7.15 -0.61 7.73
CA MET A 131 -8.45 0.06 7.70
C MET A 131 -9.64 -0.88 7.92
N LEU A 132 -9.42 -2.20 7.84
CA LEU A 132 -10.43 -3.22 8.07
C LEU A 132 -10.24 -3.94 9.41
N SER A 133 -8.99 -4.24 9.78
CA SER A 133 -8.66 -4.98 11.00
C SER A 133 -8.42 -4.11 12.22
N MET A 134 -7.88 -2.90 12.06
CA MET A 134 -7.53 -1.97 13.14
C MET A 134 -7.99 -0.54 12.84
N PRO A 135 -9.28 -0.31 12.50
CA PRO A 135 -9.75 0.99 12.04
C PRO A 135 -9.60 2.09 13.10
N ALA A 136 -9.75 1.77 14.39
CA ALA A 136 -9.65 2.74 15.47
C ALA A 136 -8.20 3.21 15.68
N GLU A 137 -7.26 2.27 15.72
CA GLU A 137 -5.83 2.53 15.89
C GLU A 137 -5.26 3.27 14.68
N LEU A 138 -5.62 2.84 13.46
CA LEU A 138 -5.26 3.56 12.24
C LEU A 138 -5.80 5.00 12.28
N THR A 139 -7.06 5.19 12.67
CA THR A 139 -7.66 6.53 12.79
C THR A 139 -6.89 7.38 13.80
N GLY A 140 -6.49 6.82 14.94
CA GLY A 140 -5.67 7.51 15.93
C GLY A 140 -4.36 8.03 15.34
N LEU A 141 -3.63 7.19 14.59
CA LEU A 141 -2.40 7.59 13.90
C LEU A 141 -2.65 8.68 12.85
N LEU A 142 -3.73 8.55 12.08
CA LEU A 142 -4.11 9.54 11.07
C LEU A 142 -4.48 10.90 11.70
N LEU A 143 -5.00 10.95 12.91
CA LEU A 143 -5.35 12.23 13.56
C LEU A 143 -4.18 12.85 14.35
N ALA A 144 -3.15 12.07 14.67
CA ALA A 144 -2.04 12.49 15.54
C ALA A 144 -1.02 13.45 14.90
N GLY A 145 -1.19 13.88 13.64
CA GLY A 145 -0.20 14.74 12.97
C GLY A 145 -0.77 15.75 11.98
#